data_AF-H1BBC7-F1
#
_entry.id   AF-H1BBC7-F1
#
_cell.length_a   1.000
_cell.length_b   1.000
_cell.length_c   1.000
_cell.angle_alpha   90.00
_cell.angle_beta   90.00
_cell.angle_gamma   90.00
#
_symmetry.space_group_name_H-M   'P 1'
#
loop_
_entity.id
_entity.type
_entity.pdbx_description
1 polymer ?
#
loop_
_entity_poly.entity_id
_entity_poly.type
_entity_poly.pdbx_seq_one_letter_code
_entity_poly.pdbx_strand_id
1 'polypeptide(L)'
;MATIKQRKSTFSVIYWYLDNTGKRKQKWDTLETRKEAKQRKAFVEYYQEKYGYVLVPLEEQFARQIEDSKKELEVADEEITLRDFLKIFVNLYGTSKWSPSTFSSKVSSIENYINPIIGDWKLNEITTKGLSKYYNDLLSVPEVPRSNRKATGRCVQPANIKKIHDIIRCALNQAIRWE
;
A
#
# COMPACT_ATOMS: atom_id res chain seq x y z
N MET A 1 25.67 -2.94 23.69
CA MET A 1 26.25 -4.23 23.26
C MET A 1 25.86 -5.34 24.22
N ALA A 2 25.56 -6.51 23.67
CA ALA A 2 25.14 -7.68 24.42
C ALA A 2 26.34 -8.59 24.77
N THR A 3 26.25 -9.31 25.87
CA THR A 3 27.33 -10.18 26.37
C THR A 3 26.84 -11.60 26.60
N ILE A 4 27.68 -12.59 26.29
CA ILE A 4 27.39 -14.00 26.57
C ILE A 4 28.18 -14.41 27.81
N LYS A 5 27.51 -15.02 28.78
CA LYS A 5 28.12 -15.59 29.98
C LYS A 5 27.74 -17.05 30.10
N GLN A 6 28.73 -17.93 30.20
CA GLN A 6 28.50 -19.36 30.47
C GLN A 6 28.30 -19.58 31.98
N ARG A 7 27.33 -20.42 32.35
CA ARG A 7 27.12 -20.91 33.71
C ARG A 7 26.89 -22.42 33.66
N LYS A 8 27.86 -23.19 34.17
CA LYS A 8 27.84 -24.67 34.08
C LYS A 8 27.67 -25.13 32.62
N SER A 9 26.55 -25.80 32.32
CA SER A 9 26.19 -26.30 30.98
C SER A 9 25.38 -25.32 30.14
N THR A 10 24.90 -24.20 30.69
CA THR A 10 24.04 -23.24 29.97
C THR A 10 24.74 -21.92 29.67
N PHE A 11 24.17 -21.15 28.75
CA PHE A 11 24.67 -19.85 28.32
C PHE A 11 23.60 -18.78 28.55
N SER A 12 23.99 -17.61 29.05
CA SER A 12 23.10 -16.46 29.21
C SER A 12 23.54 -15.31 28.31
N VAL A 13 22.63 -14.78 27.50
CA VAL A 13 22.80 -13.53 26.76
C VAL A 13 22.24 -12.39 27.61
N ILE A 14 23.08 -11.43 27.92
CA ILE A 14 22.78 -10.31 28.82
C ILE A 14 22.84 -9.01 28.01
N TYR A 15 21.80 -8.20 28.11
CA TYR A 15 21.75 -6.90 27.45
C TYR A 15 20.95 -5.88 28.25
N TRP A 16 21.20 -4.60 27.97
CA TRP A 16 20.51 -3.48 28.60
C TRP A 16 19.31 -3.04 27.75
N TYR A 17 18.21 -2.66 28.37
CA TYR A 17 17.06 -2.03 27.72
C TYR A 17 16.51 -0.91 28.60
N LEU A 18 15.77 0.02 28.01
CA LEU A 18 14.98 1.04 28.69
C LEU A 18 13.57 0.50 28.86
N ASP A 19 13.03 0.57 30.07
CA ASP A 19 11.62 0.26 30.30
C ASP A 19 10.71 1.42 29.88
N ASN A 20 9.39 1.22 30.00
CA ASN A 20 8.38 2.23 29.64
C ASN A 20 8.49 3.53 30.45
N THR A 21 9.29 3.56 31.53
CA THR A 21 9.56 4.74 32.36
C THR A 21 10.90 5.41 32.02
N GLY A 22 11.60 4.93 30.99
CA GLY A 22 12.93 5.38 30.59
C GLY A 22 14.05 4.91 31.53
N LYS A 23 13.77 3.99 32.47
CA LYS A 23 14.79 3.45 33.38
C LYS A 23 15.53 2.30 32.73
N ARG A 24 16.85 2.32 32.85
CA ARG A 24 17.73 1.29 32.29
C ARG A 24 17.69 0.02 33.14
N LYS A 25 17.33 -1.10 32.53
CA LYS A 25 17.26 -2.44 33.12
C LYS A 25 18.06 -3.45 32.30
N GLN A 26 18.39 -4.59 32.90
CA GLN A 26 19.03 -5.71 32.19
C GLN A 26 18.02 -6.82 31.92
N LYS A 27 18.15 -7.46 30.77
CA LYS A 27 17.48 -8.71 30.43
C LYS A 27 18.50 -9.82 30.29
N TRP A 28 18.13 -11.00 30.76
CA TRP A 28 18.95 -12.21 30.77
C TRP A 28 18.17 -13.31 30.05
N ASP A 29 18.64 -13.70 28.87
CA ASP A 29 18.06 -14.79 28.08
C ASP A 29 18.94 -16.03 28.24
N THR A 30 18.38 -17.13 28.75
CA THR A 30 19.14 -18.38 29.01
C THR A 30 18.90 -19.38 27.90
N LEU A 31 19.97 -19.99 27.40
CA LEU A 31 20.02 -20.88 26.26
C LEU A 31 20.89 -22.10 26.58
N GLU A 32 20.65 -23.21 25.89
CA GLU A 32 21.33 -24.47 26.15
C GLU A 32 22.66 -24.56 25.41
N THR A 33 22.72 -24.04 24.18
CA THR A 33 23.92 -24.17 23.34
C THR A 33 24.66 -22.84 23.15
N ARG A 34 25.98 -22.95 22.95
CA ARG A 34 26.81 -21.78 22.61
C ARG A 34 26.44 -21.18 21.24
N LYS A 35 25.92 -22.00 20.33
CA LYS A 35 25.50 -21.58 18.98
C LYS A 35 24.27 -20.67 19.07
N GLU A 36 23.24 -21.11 19.79
CA GLU A 36 22.04 -20.30 20.04
C GLU A 36 22.39 -19.01 20.78
N ALA A 37 23.27 -19.06 21.78
CA ALA A 37 23.70 -17.85 22.50
C ALA A 37 24.40 -16.83 21.59
N LYS A 38 25.18 -17.30 20.60
CA LYS A 38 25.77 -16.41 19.58
C LYS A 38 24.71 -15.82 18.65
N GLN A 39 23.76 -16.63 18.18
CA GLN A 39 22.66 -16.17 17.32
C GLN A 39 21.82 -15.12 18.05
N ARG A 40 21.38 -15.42 19.27
CA ARG A 40 20.60 -14.51 20.10
C ARG A 40 21.35 -13.21 20.40
N LYS A 41 22.66 -13.29 20.69
CA LYS A 41 23.49 -12.09 20.87
C LYS A 41 23.49 -11.23 19.60
N ALA A 42 23.74 -11.83 18.44
CA ALA A 42 23.78 -11.10 17.17
C ALA A 42 22.43 -10.44 16.87
N PHE A 43 21.32 -11.15 17.11
CA PHE A 43 19.98 -10.60 16.94
C PHE A 43 19.70 -9.43 17.89
N VAL A 44 20.09 -9.53 19.17
CA VAL A 44 19.95 -8.43 20.14
C VAL A 44 20.73 -7.20 19.69
N GLU A 45 21.96 -7.38 19.19
CA GLU A 45 22.79 -6.26 18.71
C GLU A 45 22.17 -5.59 17.49
N TYR A 46 21.75 -6.37 16.49
CA TYR A 46 21.03 -5.88 15.32
C TYR A 46 19.74 -5.11 15.70
N TYR A 47 18.92 -5.70 16.57
CA TYR A 47 17.64 -5.10 16.96
C TYR A 47 17.84 -3.78 17.70
N GLN A 48 18.84 -3.71 18.58
CA GLN A 48 19.13 -2.49 19.33
C GLN A 48 19.81 -1.40 18.50
N GLU A 49 20.56 -1.77 17.47
CA GLU A 49 21.09 -0.81 16.50
C GLU A 49 19.96 -0.13 15.72
N LYS A 50 18.93 -0.89 15.32
CA LYS A 50 17.81 -0.39 14.52
C LYS A 50 16.76 0.35 15.35
N TYR A 51 16.42 -0.15 16.53
CA TYR A 51 15.28 0.34 17.34
C TYR A 51 15.71 0.98 18.67
N GLY A 52 17.02 1.10 18.94
CA GLY A 52 17.55 1.63 20.18
C GLY A 52 17.54 0.63 21.34
N TYR A 53 17.78 1.12 22.56
CA TYR A 53 17.81 0.28 23.77
C TYR A 53 16.42 -0.15 24.23
N VAL A 54 15.72 -0.95 23.43
CA VAL A 54 14.41 -1.52 23.75
C VAL A 54 14.52 -2.98 24.15
N LEU A 55 13.45 -3.51 24.77
CA LEU A 55 13.36 -4.93 25.11
C LEU A 55 13.27 -5.74 23.81
N VAL A 56 14.17 -6.70 23.63
CA VAL A 56 14.29 -7.44 22.36
C VAL A 56 13.37 -8.67 22.38
N PRO A 57 12.41 -8.79 21.45
CA PRO A 57 11.50 -9.95 21.36
C PRO A 57 12.27 -11.23 21.00
N LEU A 58 11.65 -12.41 21.13
CA LEU A 58 12.25 -13.65 20.63
C LEU A 58 12.32 -13.64 19.10
N GLU A 59 13.28 -14.36 18.52
CA GLU A 59 13.47 -14.43 17.06
C GLU A 59 12.22 -14.92 16.33
N GLU A 60 11.57 -15.98 16.85
CA GLU A 60 10.31 -16.49 16.29
C GLU A 60 9.16 -15.48 16.37
N GLN A 61 9.07 -14.72 17.47
CA GLN A 61 8.03 -13.70 17.63
C GLN A 61 8.25 -12.55 16.65
N PHE A 62 9.50 -12.14 16.46
CA PHE A 62 9.85 -11.12 15.49
C PHE A 62 9.60 -11.59 14.04
N ALA A 63 9.90 -12.85 13.73
CA ALA A 63 9.61 -13.44 12.42
C ALA A 63 8.09 -13.44 12.14
N ARG A 64 7.27 -13.88 13.11
CA ARG A 64 5.80 -13.84 13.00
C ARG A 64 5.29 -12.41 12.79
N GLN A 65 5.80 -11.45 13.55
CA GLN A 65 5.42 -10.03 13.38
C GLN A 65 5.75 -9.51 11.98
N ILE A 66 6.91 -9.86 11.42
CA ILE A 66 7.27 -9.48 10.05
C ILE A 66 6.30 -10.13 9.05
N GLU A 67 5.98 -11.41 9.24
CA GLU A 67 5.06 -12.14 8.37
C GLU A 67 3.65 -11.54 8.43
N ASP A 68 3.14 -11.22 9.63
CA ASP A 68 1.85 -10.56 9.84
C ASP A 68 1.84 -9.16 9.19
N SER A 69 2.88 -8.34 9.39
CA SER A 69 2.99 -7.02 8.75
C SER A 69 3.10 -7.12 7.23
N LYS A 70 3.81 -8.12 6.71
CA LYS A 70 3.89 -8.37 5.26
C LYS A 70 2.51 -8.74 4.71
N LYS A 71 1.79 -9.62 5.40
CA LYS A 71 0.43 -10.02 5.03
C LYS A 71 -0.54 -8.85 5.08
N GLU A 72 -0.43 -7.98 6.08
CA GLU A 72 -1.24 -6.76 6.17
C GLU A 72 -0.96 -5.79 5.00
N LEU A 73 0.31 -5.64 4.60
CA LEU A 73 0.68 -4.87 3.41
C LEU A 73 0.16 -5.51 2.12
N GLU A 74 0.29 -6.83 1.94
CA GLU A 74 -0.25 -7.56 0.79
C GLU A 74 -1.77 -7.41 0.70
N VAL A 75 -2.49 -7.53 1.81
CA VAL A 75 -3.95 -7.31 1.86
C VAL A 75 -4.26 -5.86 1.48
N ALA A 76 -3.54 -4.88 2.02
CA ALA A 76 -3.77 -3.47 1.68
C ALA A 76 -3.59 -3.19 0.18
N ASP A 77 -2.61 -3.81 -0.46
CA ASP A 77 -2.40 -3.72 -1.91
C ASP A 77 -3.53 -4.43 -2.68
N GLU A 78 -4.03 -5.58 -2.21
CA GLU A 78 -5.20 -6.25 -2.81
C GLU A 78 -6.51 -5.46 -2.65
N GLU A 79 -6.61 -4.57 -1.68
CA GLU A 79 -7.81 -3.76 -1.43
C GLU A 79 -7.82 -2.42 -2.17
N ILE A 80 -6.74 -2.04 -2.86
CA ILE A 80 -6.69 -0.75 -3.53
C ILE A 80 -7.80 -0.63 -4.57
N THR A 81 -8.64 0.39 -4.39
CA THR A 81 -9.75 0.67 -5.30
C THR A 81 -9.27 1.40 -6.54
N LEU A 82 -10.03 1.30 -7.63
CA LEU A 82 -9.77 2.06 -8.85
C LEU A 82 -9.74 3.57 -8.57
N ARG A 83 -10.60 4.07 -7.68
CA ARG A 83 -10.64 5.48 -7.29
C ARG A 83 -9.33 5.91 -6.63
N ASP A 84 -8.85 5.15 -5.64
CA ASP A 84 -7.62 5.47 -4.92
C ASP A 84 -6.41 5.41 -5.85
N PHE A 85 -6.36 4.37 -6.68
CA PHE A 85 -5.33 4.24 -7.69
C PHE A 85 -5.34 5.41 -8.69
N LEU A 86 -6.50 5.80 -9.23
CA LEU A 86 -6.61 6.92 -10.17
C LEU A 86 -6.17 8.24 -9.53
N LYS A 87 -6.44 8.44 -8.24
CA LYS A 87 -5.94 9.61 -7.49
C LYS A 87 -4.41 9.63 -7.46
N ILE A 88 -3.76 8.51 -7.13
CA ILE A 88 -2.30 8.38 -7.13
C ILE A 88 -1.75 8.61 -8.55
N PHE A 89 -2.33 7.96 -9.55
CA PHE A 89 -1.95 8.06 -10.96
C PHE A 89 -2.01 9.49 -11.48
N VAL A 90 -3.11 10.22 -11.21
CA VAL A 90 -3.28 11.62 -11.61
C VAL A 90 -2.28 12.53 -10.90
N ASN A 91 -2.01 12.30 -9.62
CA ASN A 91 -1.05 13.10 -8.87
C ASN A 91 0.39 12.94 -9.39
N LEU A 92 0.80 11.71 -9.72
CA LEU A 92 2.16 11.42 -10.20
C LEU A 92 2.38 11.81 -11.67
N TYR A 93 1.45 11.43 -12.55
CA TYR A 93 1.62 11.63 -13.99
C TYR A 93 0.82 12.80 -14.54
N GLY A 94 -0.37 13.05 -13.99
CA GLY A 94 -1.25 14.09 -14.51
C GLY A 94 -0.68 15.49 -14.32
N THR A 95 -0.14 15.78 -13.12
CA THR A 95 0.41 17.11 -12.76
C THR A 95 1.62 17.51 -13.61
N SER A 96 2.47 16.56 -13.98
CA SER A 96 3.72 16.81 -14.71
C SER A 96 3.59 16.65 -16.24
N LYS A 97 2.67 15.81 -16.73
CA LYS A 97 2.58 15.47 -18.16
C LYS A 97 1.41 16.13 -18.90
N TRP A 98 0.36 16.58 -18.21
CA TRP A 98 -0.83 17.12 -18.88
C TRP A 98 -0.88 18.64 -18.80
N SER A 99 -1.31 19.30 -19.89
CA SER A 99 -1.65 20.71 -19.84
C SER A 99 -2.84 20.96 -18.89
N PRO A 100 -3.02 22.16 -18.34
CA PRO A 100 -4.12 22.45 -17.41
C PRO A 100 -5.52 22.11 -17.95
N SER A 101 -5.76 22.35 -19.25
CA SER A 101 -7.02 22.01 -19.91
C SER A 101 -7.24 20.50 -20.03
N THR A 102 -6.19 19.76 -20.36
CA THR A 102 -6.22 18.29 -20.44
C THR A 102 -6.43 17.68 -19.05
N PHE A 103 -5.72 18.20 -18.05
CA PHE A 103 -5.85 17.79 -16.66
C PHE A 103 -7.29 17.96 -16.18
N SER A 104 -7.84 19.18 -16.31
CA SER A 104 -9.21 19.48 -15.92
C SER A 104 -10.24 18.58 -16.63
N SER A 105 -10.09 18.35 -17.94
CA SER A 105 -11.01 17.48 -18.69
C SER A 105 -10.94 16.01 -18.26
N LYS A 106 -9.74 15.49 -17.97
CA LYS A 106 -9.56 14.09 -17.54
C LYS A 106 -10.07 13.88 -16.12
N VAL A 107 -9.72 14.78 -15.20
CA VAL A 107 -10.24 14.77 -13.82
C VAL A 107 -11.76 14.87 -13.82
N SER A 108 -12.35 15.77 -14.61
CA SER A 108 -13.80 15.86 -14.76
C SER A 108 -14.42 14.55 -15.28
N SER A 109 -13.73 13.79 -16.13
CA SER A 109 -14.24 12.50 -16.61
C SER A 109 -14.14 11.41 -15.53
N ILE A 110 -13.06 11.43 -14.75
CA ILE A 110 -12.84 10.52 -13.63
C ILE A 110 -13.92 10.75 -12.57
N GLU A 111 -14.11 11.99 -12.12
CA GLU A 111 -15.04 12.31 -11.02
C GLU A 111 -16.51 12.07 -11.37
N ASN A 112 -16.92 12.34 -12.61
CA ASN A 112 -18.34 12.26 -12.98
C ASN A 112 -18.78 10.90 -13.52
N TYR A 113 -17.86 10.12 -14.12
CA TYR A 113 -18.25 8.88 -14.82
C TYR A 113 -17.52 7.64 -14.32
N ILE A 114 -16.26 7.75 -13.88
CA ILE A 114 -15.49 6.60 -13.42
C ILE A 114 -15.75 6.36 -11.93
N ASN A 115 -15.43 7.36 -11.10
CA ASN A 115 -15.52 7.26 -9.65
C ASN A 115 -16.90 6.85 -9.13
N PRO A 116 -18.02 7.37 -9.65
CA PRO A 116 -19.35 7.04 -9.12
C PRO A 116 -19.87 5.65 -9.54
N ILE A 117 -19.32 5.05 -10.60
CA ILE A 117 -19.87 3.83 -11.21
C ILE A 117 -18.97 2.63 -10.93
N ILE A 118 -17.66 2.78 -11.16
CA ILE A 118 -16.67 1.69 -11.04
C ILE A 118 -15.50 2.04 -10.12
N GLY A 119 -15.54 3.21 -9.46
CA GLY A 119 -14.44 3.68 -8.62
C GLY A 119 -14.19 2.79 -7.41
N ASP A 120 -15.24 2.17 -6.86
CA ASP A 120 -15.15 1.30 -5.68
C ASP A 120 -14.74 -0.14 -6.04
N TRP A 121 -14.52 -0.46 -7.32
CA TRP A 121 -13.98 -1.76 -7.73
C TRP A 121 -12.53 -1.88 -7.29
N LYS A 122 -12.16 -3.01 -6.70
CA LYS A 122 -10.75 -3.33 -6.41
C LYS A 122 -10.00 -3.52 -7.73
N LEU A 123 -8.73 -3.08 -7.81
CA LEU A 123 -7.94 -3.18 -9.04
C LEU A 123 -7.84 -4.61 -9.58
N ASN A 124 -7.70 -5.59 -8.68
CA ASN A 124 -7.63 -7.03 -9.01
C ASN A 124 -8.96 -7.61 -9.55
N GLU A 125 -10.09 -6.99 -9.23
CA GLU A 125 -11.43 -7.41 -9.67
C GLU A 125 -11.81 -6.82 -11.05
N ILE A 126 -11.02 -5.88 -11.58
CA ILE A 126 -11.30 -5.26 -12.87
C ILE A 126 -11.07 -6.28 -14.00
N THR A 127 -12.17 -6.73 -14.60
CA THR A 127 -12.14 -7.64 -15.76
C THR A 127 -12.47 -6.92 -17.06
N THR A 128 -11.96 -7.45 -18.17
CA THR A 128 -12.30 -6.96 -19.53
C THR A 128 -13.80 -7.03 -19.81
N LYS A 129 -14.47 -8.08 -19.32
CA LYS A 129 -15.93 -8.24 -19.38
C LYS A 129 -16.65 -7.17 -18.56
N GLY A 130 -16.20 -6.91 -17.33
CA GLY A 130 -16.74 -5.87 -16.47
C GLY A 130 -16.63 -4.48 -17.10
N LEU A 131 -15.45 -4.15 -17.65
CA LEU A 131 -15.24 -2.90 -18.38
C LEU A 131 -16.12 -2.79 -19.63
N SER A 132 -16.28 -3.88 -20.39
CA SER A 132 -17.15 -3.89 -21.57
C SER A 132 -18.60 -3.62 -21.21
N LYS A 133 -19.09 -4.18 -20.10
CA LYS A 133 -20.42 -3.87 -19.56
C LYS A 133 -20.51 -2.40 -19.16
N TYR A 134 -19.56 -1.91 -18.38
CA TYR A 134 -19.49 -0.51 -17.95
C TYR A 134 -19.55 0.47 -19.13
N TYR A 135 -18.79 0.23 -20.21
CA TYR A 135 -18.81 1.11 -21.39
C TYR A 135 -20.16 1.11 -22.11
N ASN A 136 -20.90 -0.01 -22.11
CA ASN A 136 -22.25 -0.05 -22.65
C ASN A 136 -23.22 0.70 -21.73
N ASP A 137 -23.11 0.52 -20.42
CA ASP A 137 -23.97 1.17 -19.44
C ASP A 137 -23.83 2.71 -19.50
N LEU A 138 -22.62 3.22 -19.78
CA LEU A 138 -22.38 4.66 -19.98
C LEU A 138 -23.24 5.31 -21.06
N LEU A 139 -23.65 4.57 -22.10
CA LEU A 139 -24.53 5.11 -23.16
C LEU A 139 -25.90 5.54 -22.63
N SER A 140 -26.30 5.04 -21.47
CA SER A 140 -27.56 5.40 -20.80
C SER A 140 -27.41 6.51 -19.75
N VAL A 141 -26.17 6.86 -19.38
CA VAL A 141 -25.89 7.86 -18.34
C VAL A 141 -26.08 9.27 -18.91
N PRO A 142 -26.73 10.21 -18.20
CA PRO A 142 -26.85 11.59 -18.65
C PRO A 142 -25.49 12.28 -18.75
N GLU A 143 -25.29 13.08 -19.80
CA GLU A 143 -24.06 13.84 -19.98
C GLU A 143 -24.02 15.01 -18.98
N VAL A 144 -22.92 15.07 -18.21
CA VAL A 144 -22.58 16.22 -17.37
C VAL A 144 -22.13 17.37 -18.26
N PRO A 145 -22.82 18.53 -18.22
CA PRO A 145 -22.47 19.68 -19.04
C PRO A 145 -21.10 20.23 -18.68
N ARG A 146 -20.39 20.75 -19.69
CA ARG A 146 -19.16 21.50 -19.45
C ARG A 146 -19.46 22.78 -18.67
N SER A 147 -18.47 23.24 -17.91
CA SER A 147 -18.55 24.52 -17.19
C SER A 147 -19.09 25.62 -18.09
N ASN A 148 -20.03 26.40 -17.56
CA ASN A 148 -20.76 27.49 -18.23
C ASN A 148 -21.74 27.08 -19.35
N ARG A 149 -22.10 25.79 -19.50
CA ARG A 149 -23.15 25.33 -20.43
C ARG A 149 -24.33 24.70 -19.69
N LYS A 150 -25.53 24.85 -20.25
CA LYS A 150 -26.73 24.17 -19.76
C LYS A 150 -26.70 22.69 -20.15
N ALA A 151 -27.35 21.86 -19.35
CA ALA A 151 -27.54 20.44 -19.66
C ALA A 151 -28.29 20.29 -20.99
N THR A 152 -27.76 19.45 -21.88
CA THR A 152 -28.34 19.19 -23.20
C THR A 152 -29.48 18.16 -23.16
N GLY A 153 -29.64 17.46 -22.04
CA GLY A 153 -30.60 16.35 -21.88
C GLY A 153 -30.18 15.07 -22.62
N ARG A 154 -28.97 15.02 -23.17
CA ARG A 154 -28.45 13.86 -23.89
C ARG A 154 -27.69 12.92 -22.96
N CYS A 155 -27.62 11.65 -23.33
CA CYS A 155 -26.74 10.70 -22.67
C CYS A 155 -25.28 10.82 -23.17
N VAL A 156 -24.34 10.17 -22.47
CA VAL A 156 -22.92 10.20 -22.82
C VAL A 156 -22.71 9.66 -24.24
N GLN A 157 -22.03 10.47 -25.05
CA GLN A 157 -21.78 10.14 -26.45
C GLN A 157 -20.61 9.15 -26.60
N PRO A 158 -20.61 8.27 -27.62
CA PRO A 158 -19.53 7.31 -27.86
C PRO A 158 -18.11 7.91 -27.90
N ALA A 159 -17.98 9.14 -28.43
CA ALA A 159 -16.71 9.85 -28.45
C ALA A 159 -16.19 10.21 -27.05
N ASN A 160 -17.07 10.49 -26.09
CA ASN A 160 -16.70 10.73 -24.70
C ASN A 160 -16.38 9.39 -23.99
N ILE A 161 -17.12 8.32 -24.28
CA ILE A 161 -16.83 6.97 -23.78
C ILE A 161 -15.44 6.51 -24.22
N LYS A 162 -15.04 6.77 -25.47
CA LYS A 162 -13.68 6.50 -25.96
C LYS A 162 -12.61 7.21 -25.13
N LYS A 163 -12.82 8.48 -24.76
CA LYS A 163 -11.87 9.22 -23.91
C LYS A 163 -11.78 8.63 -22.50
N ILE A 164 -12.91 8.21 -21.94
CA ILE A 164 -12.96 7.51 -20.64
C ILE A 164 -12.19 6.19 -20.74
N HIS A 165 -12.41 5.41 -21.81
CA HIS A 165 -11.66 4.19 -22.08
C HIS A 165 -10.15 4.46 -22.16
N ASP A 166 -9.71 5.48 -22.89
CA ASP A 166 -8.30 5.82 -23.03
C ASP A 166 -7.66 6.20 -21.68
N ILE A 167 -8.40 6.86 -20.77
CA ILE A 167 -7.95 7.16 -19.40
C ILE A 167 -7.75 5.86 -18.62
N ILE A 168 -8.77 4.99 -18.57
CA ILE A 168 -8.73 3.74 -17.81
C ILE A 168 -7.61 2.84 -18.36
N ARG A 169 -7.51 2.70 -19.69
CA ARG A 169 -6.46 1.92 -20.34
C ARG A 169 -5.07 2.45 -19.98
N CYS A 170 -4.86 3.76 -20.07
CA CYS A 170 -3.58 4.36 -19.73
C CYS A 170 -3.22 4.15 -18.26
N ALA A 171 -4.19 4.28 -17.35
CA ALA A 171 -3.98 4.09 -15.92
C ALA A 171 -3.68 2.63 -15.58
N LEU A 172 -4.48 1.67 -16.06
CA LEU A 172 -4.28 0.25 -15.80
C LEU A 172 -2.98 -0.29 -16.41
N ASN A 173 -2.59 0.19 -17.61
CA ASN A 173 -1.28 -0.15 -18.16
C ASN A 173 -0.13 0.36 -17.29
N GLN A 174 -0.34 1.45 -16.55
CA GLN A 174 0.65 1.97 -15.62
C GLN A 174 0.64 1.20 -14.29
N ALA A 175 -0.50 0.69 -13.85
CA ALA A 175 -0.60 -0.24 -12.72
C ALA A 175 0.25 -1.49 -12.96
N ILE A 176 0.11 -2.09 -14.15
CA ILE A 176 0.89 -3.28 -14.57
C ILE A 176 2.41 -3.02 -14.56
N ARG A 177 2.84 -1.75 -14.69
CA ARG A 177 4.27 -1.39 -14.66
C ARG A 177 4.78 -1.06 -13.24
N TRP A 178 3.89 -0.95 -12.27
CA TRP A 178 4.23 -0.68 -10.87
C TRP A 178 4.34 -1.95 -10.04
N GLU A 179 3.66 -3.02 -10.48
CA GLU A 179 3.94 -4.41 -10.12
C GLU A 179 5.23 -4.92 -10.77
#